data_AF-A0A955U6L3-F1
#
_entry.id   AF-A0A955U6L3-F1
#
_cell.length_a   1.000
_cell.length_b   1.000
_cell.length_c   1.000
_cell.angle_alpha   90.00
_cell.angle_beta   90.00
_cell.angle_gamma   90.00
#
_symmetry.space_group_name_H-M   'P 1'
#
loop_
_entity.id
_entity.type
_entity.pdbx_description
1 polymer ?
#
loop_
_entity_poly.entity_id
_entity_poly.type
_entity_poly.pdbx_seq_one_letter_code
_entity_poly.pdbx_strand_id
1 'polypeptide(L)'
;MSGLPPGLGRAFGVAVAELGLRTASWIFVEEVGEVGGEAALNELRDCYGRDWPVLDAVAAAWQEGRRRRPLDPAPLLDALGSADRIVCVGIETEALDLLVQATTTPVHVVRQSVFGLDWTRFAANYEGRVGLEDLDTFQRLAGPRSVLLTFTYGTDAGGDGANTHVLPAWVRVCGEDVRTQFRSLVGWEVLGLPFFVYPRWLVRVPTSSFSVLVHG
;
A
#
# COMPACT_ATOMS: atom_id res chain seq x y z
N MET A 1 -6.72 32.56 3.76
CA MET A 1 -7.34 31.52 4.61
C MET A 1 -7.62 30.33 3.71
N SER A 2 -7.42 29.11 4.21
CA SER A 2 -7.66 27.88 3.45
C SER A 2 -9.15 27.79 3.06
N GLY A 3 -9.44 27.52 1.79
CA GLY A 3 -10.78 27.19 1.28
C GLY A 3 -11.18 25.73 1.53
N LEU A 4 -10.25 24.89 1.98
CA LEU A 4 -10.51 23.50 2.32
C LEU A 4 -11.31 23.35 3.63
N PRO A 5 -12.14 22.29 3.75
CA PRO A 5 -12.90 22.04 4.97
C PRO A 5 -12.01 21.94 6.21
N PRO A 6 -12.40 22.57 7.33
CA PRO A 6 -11.68 22.41 8.59
C PRO A 6 -11.70 20.94 9.02
N GLY A 7 -10.52 20.38 9.28
CA GLY A 7 -10.37 18.98 9.70
C GLY A 7 -10.14 17.97 8.58
N LEU A 8 -10.02 18.40 7.32
CA LEU A 8 -9.75 17.52 6.17
C LEU A 8 -8.53 16.61 6.42
N GLY A 9 -7.43 17.14 6.94
CA GLY A 9 -6.25 16.33 7.27
C GLY A 9 -6.50 15.24 8.32
N ARG A 10 -7.39 15.48 9.30
CA ARG A 10 -7.79 14.45 10.28
C ARG A 10 -8.66 13.39 9.63
N ALA A 11 -9.62 13.80 8.81
CA ALA A 11 -10.47 12.88 8.05
C ALA A 11 -9.61 12.00 7.11
N PHE A 12 -8.62 12.59 6.45
CA PHE A 12 -7.67 11.89 5.61
C PHE A 12 -6.86 10.85 6.39
N GLY A 13 -6.32 11.21 7.56
CA GLY A 13 -5.59 10.27 8.41
C GLY A 13 -6.43 9.07 8.86
N VAL A 14 -7.71 9.28 9.16
CA VAL A 14 -8.66 8.18 9.45
C VAL A 14 -8.90 7.32 8.21
N ALA A 15 -9.10 7.93 7.04
CA ALA A 15 -9.28 7.20 5.80
C ALA A 15 -8.05 6.35 5.43
N VAL A 16 -6.84 6.90 5.59
CA VAL A 16 -5.58 6.15 5.38
C VAL A 16 -5.48 4.96 6.32
N ALA A 17 -5.90 5.10 7.57
CA ALA A 17 -5.86 4.00 8.54
C ALA A 17 -6.74 2.82 8.12
N GLU A 18 -7.91 3.08 7.54
CA GLU A 18 -8.91 2.07 7.19
C GLU A 18 -8.77 1.54 5.75
N LEU A 19 -8.32 2.38 4.81
CA LEU A 19 -8.32 2.09 3.37
C LEU A 19 -6.93 1.83 2.80
N GLY A 20 -5.88 2.30 3.46
CA GLY A 20 -4.53 2.40 2.90
C GLY A 20 -4.26 3.77 2.26
N LEU A 21 -2.99 4.02 1.96
CA LEU A 21 -2.52 5.31 1.45
C LEU A 21 -3.05 5.59 0.04
N ARG A 22 -2.93 4.61 -0.86
CA ARG A 22 -3.29 4.77 -2.28
C ARG A 22 -4.78 5.00 -2.44
N THR A 23 -5.59 4.16 -1.80
CA THR A 23 -7.05 4.23 -1.87
C THR A 23 -7.58 5.55 -1.30
N ALA A 24 -7.13 5.94 -0.10
CA ALA A 24 -7.55 7.19 0.51
C ALA A 24 -7.12 8.41 -0.30
N SER A 25 -5.89 8.41 -0.83
CA SER A 25 -5.38 9.53 -1.63
C SER A 25 -6.19 9.79 -2.89
N TRP A 26 -6.56 8.75 -3.65
CA TRP A 26 -7.40 8.93 -4.82
C TRP A 26 -8.78 9.46 -4.48
N ILE A 27 -9.45 8.90 -3.46
CA ILE A 27 -10.80 9.36 -3.05
C ILE A 27 -10.79 10.84 -2.69
N PHE A 28 -9.83 11.29 -1.88
CA PHE A 28 -9.77 12.68 -1.46
C PHE A 28 -9.40 13.63 -2.59
N VAL A 29 -8.47 13.25 -3.47
CA VAL A 29 -8.08 14.07 -4.62
C VAL A 29 -9.22 14.17 -5.64
N GLU A 30 -9.94 13.09 -5.90
CA GLU A 30 -11.10 13.09 -6.79
C GLU A 30 -12.19 14.03 -6.27
N GLU A 31 -12.60 13.88 -4.99
CA GLU A 31 -13.63 14.72 -4.38
C GLU A 31 -13.23 16.21 -4.36
N VAL A 32 -12.00 16.52 -3.94
CA VAL A 32 -11.52 17.91 -3.88
C VAL A 32 -11.40 18.50 -5.30
N GLY A 33 -10.92 17.71 -6.26
CA GLY A 33 -10.80 18.13 -7.66
C GLY A 33 -12.15 18.36 -8.33
N GLU A 34 -13.15 17.53 -8.05
CA GLU A 34 -14.50 17.66 -8.60
C GLU A 34 -15.25 18.87 -8.03
N VAL A 35 -15.12 19.14 -6.72
CA VAL A 35 -15.84 20.24 -6.06
C VAL A 35 -15.12 21.58 -6.24
N GLY A 36 -13.80 21.60 -6.08
CA GLY A 36 -13.01 22.84 -5.98
C GLY A 36 -12.05 23.09 -7.14
N GLY A 37 -11.93 22.15 -8.09
CA GLY A 37 -11.06 22.27 -9.25
C GLY A 37 -9.56 22.37 -8.89
N GLU A 38 -8.79 22.91 -9.84
CA GLU A 38 -7.34 22.98 -9.74
C GLU A 38 -6.85 23.84 -8.56
N ALA A 39 -7.57 24.93 -8.24
CA ALA A 39 -7.21 25.80 -7.12
C ALA A 39 -7.28 25.06 -5.78
N ALA A 40 -8.33 24.27 -5.55
CA ALA A 40 -8.47 23.48 -4.33
C ALA A 40 -7.43 22.36 -4.24
N LEU A 41 -7.04 21.76 -5.37
CA LEU A 41 -5.97 20.76 -5.41
C LEU A 41 -4.59 21.36 -5.11
N ASN A 42 -4.28 22.55 -5.64
CA ASN A 42 -3.06 23.25 -5.27
C ASN A 42 -3.02 23.52 -3.77
N GLU A 43 -4.14 23.99 -3.21
CA GLU A 43 -4.25 24.23 -1.78
C GLU A 43 -4.11 22.94 -0.95
N LEU A 44 -4.68 21.82 -1.42
CA LEU A 44 -4.56 20.50 -0.80
C LEU A 44 -3.10 20.05 -0.72
N ARG A 45 -2.36 20.22 -1.82
CA ARG A 45 -0.93 19.89 -1.91
C ARG A 45 -0.10 20.79 -1.00
N ASP A 46 -0.34 22.09 -1.02
CA ASP A 46 0.38 23.06 -0.19
C ASP A 46 0.16 22.80 1.31
N CYS A 47 -1.07 22.46 1.70
CA CYS A 47 -1.42 22.24 3.11
C CYS A 47 -1.01 20.87 3.64
N TYR A 48 -1.11 19.81 2.81
CA TYR A 48 -1.05 18.43 3.29
C TYR A 48 -0.03 17.55 2.55
N GLY A 49 0.44 17.95 1.38
CA GLY A 49 1.28 17.11 0.53
C GLY A 49 2.60 16.68 1.17
N ARG A 50 3.22 17.56 1.97
CA ARG A 50 4.46 17.23 2.70
C ARG A 50 4.25 16.17 3.79
N ASP A 51 3.08 16.18 4.42
CA ASP A 51 2.73 15.20 5.45
C ASP A 51 2.17 13.91 4.85
N TRP A 52 1.61 13.99 3.64
CA TRP A 52 0.98 12.89 2.93
C TRP A 52 1.50 12.81 1.48
N PRO A 53 2.68 12.24 1.26
CA PRO A 53 3.33 12.26 -0.06
C PRO A 53 2.60 11.47 -1.14
N VAL A 54 1.85 10.42 -0.77
CA VAL A 54 0.97 9.70 -1.70
C VAL A 54 -0.19 10.59 -2.15
N LEU A 55 -0.72 11.44 -1.25
CA LEU A 55 -1.73 12.45 -1.61
C LEU A 55 -1.14 13.47 -2.59
N ASP A 56 0.08 13.95 -2.34
CA ASP A 56 0.77 14.89 -3.25
C ASP A 56 0.99 14.29 -4.65
N ALA A 57 1.50 13.07 -4.71
CA ALA A 57 1.74 12.37 -5.98
C ALA A 57 0.44 12.15 -6.76
N VAL A 58 -0.63 11.75 -6.09
CA VAL A 58 -1.95 11.56 -6.71
C VAL A 58 -2.55 12.88 -7.16
N ALA A 59 -2.43 13.95 -6.37
CA ALA A 59 -2.90 15.27 -6.75
C ALA A 59 -2.17 15.81 -7.98
N ALA A 60 -0.83 15.66 -8.03
CA ALA A 60 -0.04 16.02 -9.21
C ALA A 60 -0.47 15.22 -10.46
N ALA A 61 -0.64 13.91 -10.32
CA ALA A 61 -1.11 13.06 -11.41
C ALA A 61 -2.51 13.45 -11.90
N TRP A 62 -3.41 13.81 -10.99
CA TRP A 62 -4.75 14.28 -11.35
C TRP A 62 -4.70 15.59 -12.14
N GLN A 63 -3.84 16.54 -11.73
CA GLN A 63 -3.61 17.81 -12.43
C GLN A 63 -3.01 17.59 -13.84
N GLU A 64 -2.22 16.53 -14.04
CA GLU A 64 -1.74 16.08 -15.35
C GLU A 64 -2.82 15.36 -16.20
N GLY A 65 -4.06 15.26 -15.71
CA GLY A 65 -5.16 14.58 -16.40
C GLY A 65 -5.19 13.06 -16.20
N ARG A 66 -4.33 12.49 -15.35
CA ARG A 66 -4.43 11.07 -14.97
C ARG A 66 -5.61 10.87 -14.02
N ARG A 67 -6.23 9.70 -14.06
CA ARG A 67 -7.34 9.33 -13.18
C ARG A 67 -7.04 7.99 -12.53
N ARG A 68 -7.73 7.69 -11.43
CA ARG A 68 -7.59 6.40 -10.75
C ARG A 68 -7.88 5.27 -11.73
N ARG A 69 -6.95 4.32 -11.80
CA ARG A 69 -7.15 3.07 -12.55
C ARG A 69 -7.44 1.95 -11.56
N PRO A 70 -8.34 1.02 -11.89
CA PRO A 70 -8.45 -0.23 -11.13
C PRO A 70 -7.11 -0.97 -11.13
N LEU A 71 -6.80 -1.65 -10.02
CA LEU A 71 -5.63 -2.52 -9.96
C LEU A 71 -5.91 -3.83 -10.72
N ASP A 72 -4.93 -4.33 -11.46
CA ASP A 72 -4.96 -5.66 -12.08
C ASP A 72 -4.28 -6.69 -11.16
N PRO A 73 -5.01 -7.67 -10.58
CA PRO A 73 -4.41 -8.70 -9.76
C PRO A 73 -3.70 -9.79 -10.59
N ALA A 74 -3.88 -9.87 -11.91
CA ALA A 74 -3.36 -11.00 -12.70
C ALA A 74 -1.82 -11.16 -12.59
N PRO A 75 -1.00 -10.11 -12.72
CA PRO A 75 0.46 -10.23 -12.54
C PRO A 75 0.84 -10.71 -11.14
N LEU A 76 0.07 -10.30 -10.12
CA LEU A 76 0.26 -10.78 -8.76
C LEU A 76 -0.05 -12.27 -8.66
N LEU A 77 -1.20 -12.73 -9.17
CA LEU A 77 -1.59 -14.14 -9.11
C LEU A 77 -0.55 -15.05 -9.79
N ASP A 78 0.00 -14.61 -10.92
CA ASP A 78 1.10 -15.31 -11.58
C ASP A 78 2.35 -15.40 -10.70
N ALA A 79 2.73 -14.30 -10.02
CA ALA A 79 3.86 -14.28 -9.10
C ALA A 79 3.63 -15.13 -7.83
N LEU A 80 2.38 -15.21 -7.35
CA LEU A 80 1.97 -16.06 -6.25
C LEU A 80 2.05 -17.55 -6.64
N GLY A 81 1.74 -17.90 -7.89
CA GLY A 81 1.79 -19.26 -8.41
C GLY A 81 1.03 -20.25 -7.53
N SER A 82 1.56 -21.47 -7.35
CA SER A 82 0.92 -22.50 -6.53
C SER A 82 1.22 -22.37 -5.02
N ALA A 83 1.21 -21.15 -4.48
CA ALA A 83 1.42 -20.94 -3.05
C ALA A 83 0.27 -21.53 -2.22
N ASP A 84 0.61 -22.17 -1.10
CA ASP A 84 -0.39 -22.73 -0.18
C ASP A 84 -0.90 -21.70 0.83
N ARG A 85 -0.18 -20.58 0.97
CA ARG A 85 -0.58 -19.44 1.81
C ARG A 85 0.14 -18.17 1.41
N ILE A 86 -0.50 -17.05 1.68
CA ILE A 86 0.00 -15.70 1.43
C ILE A 86 0.02 -14.96 2.76
N VAL A 87 1.17 -14.40 3.12
CA VAL A 87 1.34 -13.55 4.30
C VAL A 87 1.54 -12.13 3.83
N CYS A 88 0.55 -11.27 4.05
CA CYS A 88 0.54 -9.87 3.65
C CYS A 88 1.02 -8.97 4.79
N VAL A 89 1.92 -8.05 4.48
CA VAL A 89 2.49 -7.06 5.39
C VAL A 89 2.09 -5.66 4.92
N GLY A 90 1.34 -4.94 5.75
CA GLY A 90 0.74 -3.66 5.39
C GLY A 90 -0.68 -3.81 4.84
N ILE A 91 -1.32 -2.68 4.56
CA ILE A 91 -2.74 -2.62 4.20
C ILE A 91 -2.96 -1.62 3.07
N GLU A 92 -3.59 -2.13 2.03
CA GLU A 92 -4.27 -1.39 0.97
C GLU A 92 -5.57 -2.17 0.70
N THR A 93 -6.69 -1.67 1.20
CA THR A 93 -7.94 -2.44 1.30
C THR A 93 -8.46 -2.83 -0.08
N GLU A 94 -8.42 -1.93 -1.06
CA GLU A 94 -8.81 -2.25 -2.45
C GLU A 94 -7.95 -3.37 -3.05
N ALA A 95 -6.63 -3.32 -2.84
CA ALA A 95 -5.71 -4.34 -3.35
C ALA A 95 -5.94 -5.69 -2.65
N LEU A 96 -6.15 -5.66 -1.33
CA LEU A 96 -6.44 -6.87 -0.55
C LEU A 96 -7.79 -7.48 -0.94
N ASP A 97 -8.82 -6.67 -1.14
CA ASP A 97 -10.13 -7.12 -1.62
C ASP A 97 -10.01 -7.85 -2.96
N LEU A 98 -9.26 -7.26 -3.91
CA LEU A 98 -8.99 -7.87 -5.21
C LEU A 98 -8.24 -9.19 -5.07
N LEU A 99 -7.21 -9.23 -4.22
CA LEU A 99 -6.46 -10.46 -3.96
C LEU A 99 -7.38 -11.57 -3.41
N VAL A 100 -8.15 -11.28 -2.36
CA VAL A 100 -9.00 -12.28 -1.69
C VAL A 100 -10.15 -12.72 -2.59
N GLN A 101 -10.63 -11.86 -3.50
CA GLN A 101 -11.62 -12.24 -4.50
C GLN A 101 -11.03 -13.13 -5.62
N ALA A 102 -9.77 -12.90 -5.98
CA ALA A 102 -9.14 -13.57 -7.13
C ALA A 102 -8.40 -14.86 -6.77
N THR A 103 -8.32 -15.24 -5.48
CA THR A 103 -7.65 -16.46 -5.03
C THR A 103 -8.45 -17.23 -3.98
N THR A 104 -8.27 -18.56 -3.97
CA THR A 104 -8.71 -19.43 -2.87
C THR A 104 -7.59 -19.73 -1.87
N THR A 105 -6.36 -19.28 -2.15
CA THR A 105 -5.22 -19.46 -1.25
C THR A 105 -5.46 -18.68 0.05
N PRO A 106 -5.26 -19.31 1.23
CA PRO A 106 -5.37 -18.62 2.51
C PRO A 106 -4.50 -17.35 2.58
N VAL A 107 -5.13 -16.23 2.92
CA VAL A 107 -4.46 -14.93 3.10
C VAL A 107 -4.39 -14.60 4.59
N HIS A 108 -3.20 -14.29 5.07
CA HIS A 108 -2.94 -13.85 6.44
C HIS A 108 -2.37 -12.45 6.42
N VAL A 109 -2.88 -11.53 7.23
CA VAL A 109 -2.36 -10.17 7.35
C VAL A 109 -1.64 -10.02 8.70
N VAL A 110 -0.42 -9.50 8.66
CA VAL A 110 0.33 -9.17 9.87
C VAL A 110 -0.26 -7.91 10.51
N ARG A 111 -0.66 -8.00 11.79
CA ARG A 111 -1.24 -6.95 12.62
C ARG A 111 -0.23 -5.87 12.97
N GLN A 112 0.21 -5.15 11.95
CA GLN A 112 1.14 -4.04 12.09
C GLN A 112 0.74 -2.91 11.16
N SER A 113 0.40 -1.76 11.74
CA SER A 113 0.11 -0.54 11.02
C SER A 113 0.74 0.63 11.74
N VAL A 114 1.24 1.59 10.96
CA VAL A 114 1.68 2.89 11.50
C VAL A 114 0.50 3.83 11.73
N PHE A 115 -0.68 3.46 11.23
CA PHE A 115 -1.94 4.17 11.38
C PHE A 115 -2.84 3.40 12.34
N GLY A 116 -3.68 4.10 13.11
CA GLY A 116 -4.54 3.50 14.14
C GLY A 116 -5.72 2.73 13.54
N LEU A 117 -5.48 1.53 13.02
CA LEU A 117 -6.50 0.66 12.45
C LEU A 117 -7.19 -0.19 13.53
N ASP A 118 -8.52 -0.29 13.43
CA ASP A 118 -9.30 -1.30 14.16
C ASP A 118 -9.20 -2.68 13.47
N TRP A 119 -8.31 -3.53 13.98
CA TRP A 119 -8.09 -4.89 13.47
C TRP A 119 -9.32 -5.80 13.60
N THR A 120 -10.20 -5.55 14.57
CA THR A 120 -11.41 -6.35 14.76
C THR A 120 -12.38 -6.06 13.64
N ARG A 121 -12.61 -4.77 13.36
CA ARG A 121 -13.45 -4.32 12.25
C ARG A 121 -12.87 -4.75 10.91
N PHE A 122 -11.56 -4.60 10.73
CA PHE A 122 -10.86 -5.03 9.53
C PHE A 122 -11.10 -6.51 9.22
N ALA A 123 -10.89 -7.42 10.18
CA ALA A 123 -11.12 -8.85 9.97
C ALA A 123 -12.60 -9.18 9.68
N ALA A 124 -13.53 -8.47 10.32
CA ALA A 124 -14.96 -8.69 10.12
C ALA A 124 -15.38 -8.45 8.66
N ASN A 125 -14.74 -7.51 7.95
CA ASN A 125 -15.03 -7.23 6.54
C ASN A 125 -14.71 -8.39 5.58
N TYR A 126 -13.87 -9.34 6.00
CA TYR A 126 -13.45 -10.46 5.15
C TYR A 126 -14.13 -11.78 5.49
N GLU A 127 -15.07 -11.82 6.44
CA GLU A 127 -15.86 -13.00 6.81
C GLU A 127 -15.02 -14.27 7.05
N GLY A 128 -13.85 -14.11 7.66
CA GLY A 128 -12.92 -15.22 7.95
C GLY A 128 -12.04 -15.66 6.78
N ARG A 129 -12.14 -15.04 5.59
CA ARG A 129 -11.24 -15.29 4.45
C ARG A 129 -9.82 -14.74 4.66
N VAL A 130 -9.66 -13.82 5.61
CA VAL A 130 -8.38 -13.23 6.00
C VAL A 130 -8.07 -13.60 7.45
N GLY A 131 -6.96 -14.31 7.66
CA GLY A 131 -6.39 -14.55 8.98
C GLY A 131 -5.59 -13.34 9.47
N LEU A 132 -5.52 -13.15 10.78
CA LEU A 132 -4.68 -12.12 11.38
C LEU A 132 -3.56 -12.75 12.20
N GLU A 133 -2.34 -12.27 12.01
CA GLU A 133 -1.13 -12.77 12.66
C GLU A 133 -0.40 -11.65 13.37
N ASP A 134 0.16 -11.93 14.54
CA ASP A 134 0.97 -10.95 15.25
C ASP A 134 2.41 -10.96 14.71
N LEU A 135 3.12 -9.84 14.88
CA LEU A 135 4.48 -9.65 14.35
C LEU A 135 5.48 -10.66 14.93
N ASP A 136 5.24 -11.20 16.11
CA ASP A 136 6.08 -12.20 16.79
C ASP A 136 5.76 -13.63 16.36
N THR A 137 4.58 -13.89 15.78
CA THR A 137 4.10 -15.24 15.50
C THR A 137 3.95 -15.56 14.01
N PHE A 138 3.89 -14.57 13.11
CA PHE A 138 3.67 -14.80 11.68
C PHE A 138 4.69 -15.75 11.03
N GLN A 139 5.93 -15.83 11.56
CA GLN A 139 6.98 -16.70 11.02
C GLN A 139 6.59 -18.19 11.06
N ARG A 140 5.64 -18.60 11.90
CA ARG A 140 5.07 -19.97 11.88
C ARG A 140 4.42 -20.31 10.54
N LEU A 141 4.08 -19.31 9.74
CA LEU A 141 3.52 -19.45 8.41
C LEU A 141 4.59 -19.49 7.31
N ALA A 142 5.87 -19.31 7.64
CA ALA A 142 6.94 -19.41 6.65
C ALA A 142 7.09 -20.84 6.12
N GLY A 143 7.68 -20.98 4.94
CA GLY A 143 7.91 -22.27 4.31
C GLY A 143 8.08 -22.19 2.78
N PRO A 144 8.45 -23.32 2.15
CA PRO A 144 8.76 -23.39 0.72
C PRO A 144 7.54 -23.19 -0.20
N ARG A 145 6.32 -23.17 0.36
CA ARG A 145 5.07 -22.91 -0.36
C ARG A 145 4.34 -21.66 0.15
N SER A 146 5.02 -20.85 0.97
CA SER A 146 4.47 -19.61 1.52
C SER A 146 5.07 -18.41 0.79
N VAL A 147 4.23 -17.43 0.48
CA VAL A 147 4.66 -16.15 -0.09
C VAL A 147 4.50 -15.05 0.93
N LEU A 148 5.51 -14.19 1.04
CA LEU A 148 5.44 -12.95 1.80
C LEU A 148 5.16 -11.79 0.83
N LEU A 149 4.08 -11.06 1.03
CA LEU A 149 3.57 -9.99 0.17
C LEU A 149 3.60 -8.66 0.91
N THR A 150 3.92 -7.56 0.22
CA THR A 150 3.68 -6.19 0.69
C THR A 150 3.26 -5.29 -0.46
N PHE A 151 2.78 -4.10 -0.13
CA PHE A 151 2.44 -3.06 -1.10
C PHE A 151 3.59 -2.08 -1.27
N THR A 152 3.91 -1.76 -2.51
CA THR A 152 4.96 -0.81 -2.86
C THR A 152 4.37 0.44 -3.51
N TYR A 153 5.08 1.55 -3.33
CA TYR A 153 4.65 2.87 -3.78
C TYR A 153 5.74 3.54 -4.61
N GLY A 154 5.51 3.62 -5.91
CA GLY A 154 6.44 4.19 -6.87
C GLY A 154 7.69 3.34 -7.06
N THR A 155 8.37 3.54 -8.18
CA THR A 155 9.71 3.01 -8.41
C THR A 155 10.60 4.14 -8.92
N ASP A 156 11.67 4.43 -8.19
CA ASP A 156 12.67 5.39 -8.62
C ASP A 156 13.59 4.70 -9.63
N ALA A 157 13.44 5.03 -10.91
CA ALA A 157 14.24 4.46 -12.00
C ALA A 157 15.61 5.15 -12.19
N GLY A 158 16.05 6.01 -11.27
CA GLY A 158 17.26 6.82 -11.43
C GLY A 158 18.44 6.40 -10.54
N GLY A 159 19.48 5.80 -11.15
CA GLY A 159 20.86 5.72 -10.64
C GLY A 159 21.17 4.70 -9.52
N ASP A 160 22.09 3.77 -9.80
CA ASP A 160 22.58 2.66 -8.95
C ASP A 160 21.51 1.94 -8.11
N GLY A 161 20.77 1.08 -8.80
CA GLY A 161 19.72 0.23 -8.25
C GLY A 161 18.36 0.90 -8.25
N ALA A 162 17.38 0.27 -8.91
CA ALA A 162 16.00 0.70 -8.79
C ALA A 162 15.58 0.61 -7.31
N ASN A 163 14.88 1.64 -6.81
CA ASN A 163 14.35 1.65 -5.46
C ASN A 163 12.84 1.76 -5.50
N THR A 164 12.20 1.27 -4.45
CA THR A 164 10.76 1.39 -4.24
C THR A 164 10.50 1.79 -2.80
N HIS A 165 9.26 2.16 -2.49
CA HIS A 165 8.88 2.59 -1.15
C HIS A 165 7.85 1.63 -0.56
N VAL A 166 8.00 1.32 0.72
CA VAL A 166 7.12 0.41 1.46
C VAL A 166 6.76 0.97 2.82
N LEU A 167 5.73 0.43 3.45
CA LEU A 167 5.42 0.74 4.85
C LEU A 167 6.54 0.20 5.78
N PRO A 168 6.85 0.90 6.90
CA PRO A 168 7.87 0.48 7.86
C PRO A 168 7.69 -0.93 8.43
N ALA A 169 6.45 -1.45 8.41
CA ALA A 169 6.15 -2.83 8.77
C ALA A 169 6.98 -3.84 7.96
N TRP A 170 7.22 -3.57 6.68
CA TRP A 170 8.03 -4.44 5.82
C TRP A 170 9.44 -4.60 6.35
N VAL A 171 10.11 -3.50 6.72
CA VAL A 171 11.51 -3.55 7.18
C VAL A 171 11.64 -4.24 8.53
N ARG A 172 10.59 -4.20 9.36
CA ARG A 172 10.53 -4.96 10.62
C ARG A 172 10.35 -6.47 10.39
N VAL A 173 9.68 -6.85 9.31
CA VAL A 173 9.39 -8.25 8.96
C VAL A 173 10.50 -8.87 8.11
N CYS A 174 11.01 -8.15 7.12
CA CYS A 174 11.93 -8.64 6.09
C CYS A 174 13.41 -8.49 6.51
N GLY A 175 13.77 -9.14 7.63
CA GLY A 175 15.16 -9.34 8.02
C GLY A 175 15.87 -10.41 7.18
N GLU A 176 17.18 -10.54 7.35
CA GLU A 176 18.02 -11.51 6.61
C GLU A 176 17.52 -12.95 6.77
N ASP A 177 17.09 -13.34 7.98
CA ASP A 177 16.57 -14.67 8.26
C ASP A 177 15.26 -14.96 7.50
N VAL A 178 14.33 -13.99 7.47
CA VAL A 178 12.99 -14.17 6.86
C VAL A 178 13.08 -14.35 5.35
N ARG A 179 14.07 -13.72 4.69
CA ARG A 179 14.29 -13.84 3.23
C ARG A 179 14.51 -15.28 2.78
N THR A 180 15.05 -16.12 3.65
CA THR A 180 15.35 -17.53 3.34
C THR A 180 14.21 -18.49 3.69
N GLN A 181 13.25 -18.05 4.51
CA GLN A 181 12.18 -18.90 5.03
C GLN A 181 10.93 -18.92 4.14
N PHE A 182 10.68 -17.85 3.39
CA PHE A 182 9.57 -17.78 2.43
C PHE A 182 10.04 -18.14 1.03
N ARG A 183 9.16 -18.76 0.23
CA ARG A 183 9.43 -19.12 -1.16
C ARG A 183 9.76 -17.90 -2.01
N SER A 184 9.01 -16.83 -1.80
CA SER A 184 9.08 -15.60 -2.58
C SER A 184 8.69 -14.42 -1.71
N LEU A 185 9.38 -13.32 -1.92
CA LEU A 185 9.07 -12.01 -1.37
C LEU A 185 8.54 -11.15 -2.52
N VAL A 186 7.24 -10.85 -2.47
CA VAL A 186 6.54 -10.16 -3.53
C VAL A 186 6.20 -8.74 -3.09
N GLY A 187 6.56 -7.75 -3.90
CA GLY A 187 6.05 -6.40 -3.77
C GLY A 187 5.03 -6.13 -4.87
N TRP A 188 3.83 -5.69 -4.49
CA TRP A 188 2.80 -5.26 -5.41
C TRP A 188 2.77 -3.74 -5.49
N GLU A 189 3.19 -3.21 -6.64
CA GLU A 189 3.20 -1.78 -6.91
C GLU A 189 1.77 -1.29 -7.15
N VAL A 190 1.23 -0.59 -6.16
CA VAL A 190 -0.18 -0.14 -6.15
C VAL A 190 -0.34 1.32 -6.57
N LEU A 191 0.73 2.12 -6.50
CA LEU A 191 0.66 3.56 -6.76
C LEU A 191 0.88 3.86 -8.24
N GLY A 192 1.95 3.34 -8.82
CA GLY A 192 2.31 3.57 -10.22
C GLY A 192 2.64 5.04 -10.56
N LEU A 193 2.92 5.86 -9.54
CA LEU A 193 3.25 7.28 -9.67
C LEU A 193 4.60 7.58 -9.00
N PRO A 194 5.37 8.55 -9.53
CA PRO A 194 6.59 9.03 -8.88
C PRO A 194 6.24 9.93 -7.68
N PHE A 195 7.16 10.00 -6.71
CA PHE A 195 7.09 10.98 -5.64
C PHE A 195 7.86 12.26 -6.00
N PHE A 196 7.27 13.42 -5.70
CA PHE A 196 7.91 14.74 -5.87
C PHE A 196 8.38 15.36 -4.54
N VAL A 197 7.94 14.76 -3.42
CA VAL A 197 8.34 15.13 -2.06
C VAL A 197 8.82 13.88 -1.33
N TYR A 198 9.63 14.07 -0.27
CA TYR A 198 10.12 12.94 0.52
C TYR A 198 8.94 12.11 1.07
N PRO A 199 8.88 10.79 0.82
CA PRO A 199 7.75 9.95 1.17
C PRO A 199 7.71 9.62 2.68
N ARG A 200 7.41 10.63 3.50
CA ARG A 200 7.02 10.49 4.91
C ARG A 200 6.03 9.32 5.05
N TRP A 201 6.20 8.53 6.11
CA TRP A 201 5.49 7.26 6.38
C TRP A 201 5.98 6.04 5.59
N LEU A 202 6.80 6.21 4.56
CA LEU A 202 7.35 5.11 3.80
C LEU A 202 8.87 5.01 4.02
N VAL A 203 9.39 3.81 3.78
CA VAL A 203 10.83 3.52 3.82
C VAL A 203 11.25 3.15 2.42
N ARG A 204 12.30 3.81 1.93
CA ARG A 204 12.96 3.47 0.68
C ARG A 204 13.72 2.16 0.84
N VAL A 205 13.48 1.21 -0.05
CA VAL A 205 14.17 -0.08 -0.10
C VAL A 205 14.63 -0.38 -1.53
N PRO A 206 15.76 -1.08 -1.71
CA PRO A 206 16.18 -1.48 -3.04
C PRO A 206 15.21 -2.53 -3.59
N THR A 207 14.91 -2.49 -4.89
CA THR A 207 14.02 -3.47 -5.53
C THR A 207 14.54 -4.91 -5.43
N SER A 208 15.85 -5.09 -5.26
CA SER A 208 16.48 -6.38 -4.96
C SER A 208 16.11 -6.96 -3.59
N SER A 209 15.36 -6.23 -2.76
CA SER A 209 14.75 -6.78 -1.54
C SER A 209 13.60 -7.75 -1.82
N PHE A 210 13.13 -7.81 -3.07
CA PHE A 210 12.03 -8.65 -3.51
C PHE A 210 12.53 -9.73 -4.45
N SER A 211 11.93 -10.91 -4.35
CA SER A 211 12.06 -11.96 -5.36
C SER A 211 11.34 -11.57 -6.65
N VAL A 212 10.19 -10.90 -6.51
CA VAL A 212 9.38 -10.41 -7.63
C VAL A 212 8.74 -9.08 -7.27
N LEU A 213 8.79 -8.12 -8.19
CA LEU A 213 7.98 -6.90 -8.14
C LEU A 213 6.97 -6.95 -9.29
N VAL A 214 5.70 -6.76 -8.96
CA VAL A 214 4.60 -6.77 -9.92
C VAL A 214 3.90 -5.42 -9.94
N HIS A 215 3.48 -4.98 -11.13
CA HIS A 215 2.71 -3.75 -11.30
C HIS A 215 1.22 -4.09 -11.33
N GLY A 216 0.45 -3.40 -10.47
CA GLY A 216 -1.01 -3.44 -10.52
C GLY A 216 -1.60 -2.44 -11.50
#